data_AF-A0AAU9Q9T0-F1
#
_entry.id   AF-A0AAU9Q9T0-F1
#
_cell.length_a   1.000
_cell.length_b   1.000
_cell.length_c   1.000
_cell.angle_alpha   90.00
_cell.angle_beta   90.00
_cell.angle_gamma   90.00
#
_symmetry.space_group_name_H-M   'P 1'
#
loop_
_entity.id
_entity.type
_entity.pdbx_description
1 polymer ?
#
loop_
_entity_poly.entity_id
_entity_poly.type
_entity_poly.pdbx_seq_one_letter_code
_entity_poly.pdbx_strand_id
1 'polypeptide(L)'
;MRYQNQNGDFDYSKFKEHVSKALPKYTESLATQLLGQPNQSKSDRDYLTFGIGKSAFKVTLTGEYRGYFKDYTTPRHIAKFEQRAKEYVQTSQPLEGTLAETYLKKLGIKNPQSEHVLFHQTVYSSEDKRFHPAMITNIHNKQGETKAIEVTYLDYQGNKGSTLDTNPRTLGTKSKK
;
A
#
# COMPACT_ATOMS: atom_id res chain seq x y z
N MET A 1 42.50 -12.89 17.28
CA MET A 1 41.33 -12.14 17.83
C MET A 1 40.05 -12.99 17.70
N ARG A 2 38.96 -12.61 18.40
CA ARG A 2 37.77 -13.47 18.63
C ARG A 2 36.96 -13.83 17.36
N TYR A 3 37.02 -13.00 16.31
CA TYR A 3 36.30 -13.16 15.04
C TYR A 3 37.23 -13.05 13.83
N GLN A 4 38.33 -13.79 13.83
CA GLN A 4 39.24 -13.87 12.68
C GLN A 4 39.21 -15.28 12.06
N ASN A 5 39.38 -15.36 10.75
CA ASN A 5 39.58 -16.60 10.00
C ASN A 5 41.05 -17.07 10.13
N GLN A 6 41.40 -18.19 9.48
CA GLN A 6 42.75 -18.75 9.51
C GLN A 6 43.83 -17.82 8.91
N ASN A 7 43.42 -16.85 8.09
CA ASN A 7 44.31 -15.85 7.46
C ASN A 7 44.44 -14.58 8.30
N GLY A 8 43.73 -14.48 9.44
CA GLY A 8 43.72 -13.28 10.29
C GLY A 8 42.68 -12.22 9.89
N ASP A 9 41.92 -12.41 8.81
CA ASP A 9 40.86 -11.49 8.38
C ASP A 9 39.60 -11.65 9.22
N PHE A 10 38.76 -10.61 9.26
CA PHE A 10 37.49 -10.66 9.97
C PHE A 10 36.54 -11.74 9.41
N ASP A 11 36.12 -12.66 10.27
CA ASP A 11 35.16 -13.71 9.95
C ASP A 11 33.74 -13.24 10.24
N TYR A 12 33.08 -12.73 9.19
CA TYR A 12 31.69 -12.27 9.25
C TYR A 12 30.72 -13.36 9.68
N SER A 13 30.92 -14.61 9.24
CA SER A 13 30.02 -15.73 9.56
C SER A 13 30.06 -16.05 11.04
N LYS A 14 31.27 -16.14 11.61
CA LYS A 14 31.48 -16.38 13.05
C LYS A 14 30.96 -15.23 13.90
N PHE A 15 31.18 -13.99 13.46
CA PHE A 15 30.61 -12.81 14.12
C PHE A 15 29.08 -12.84 14.09
N LYS A 16 28.48 -13.05 12.91
CA LYS A 16 27.03 -13.12 12.73
C LYS A 16 26.40 -14.19 13.61
N GLU A 17 26.99 -15.39 13.67
CA GLU A 17 26.50 -16.48 14.52
C GLU A 17 26.54 -16.11 16.01
N HIS A 18 27.63 -15.49 16.46
CA HIS A 18 27.74 -15.02 17.84
C HIS A 18 26.69 -13.96 18.16
N VAL A 19 26.57 -12.96 17.29
CA VAL A 19 25.62 -11.85 17.44
C VAL A 19 24.18 -12.37 17.45
N SER A 20 23.82 -13.30 16.56
CA SER A 20 22.46 -13.87 16.53
C SER A 20 22.10 -14.65 17.78
N LYS A 21 23.10 -15.24 18.48
CA LYS A 21 22.88 -15.95 19.75
C LYS A 21 22.88 -15.00 20.95
N ALA A 22 23.72 -13.97 20.93
CA ALA A 22 23.94 -13.08 22.07
C ALA A 22 22.88 -11.97 22.17
N LEU A 23 22.53 -11.34 21.05
CA LEU A 23 21.65 -10.16 21.04
C LEU A 23 20.21 -10.41 21.50
N PRO A 24 19.56 -11.57 21.24
CA PRO A 24 18.17 -11.77 21.65
C PRO A 24 17.94 -11.59 23.17
N LYS A 25 18.96 -11.85 24.00
CA LYS A 25 18.91 -11.61 25.45
C LYS A 25 18.68 -10.13 25.80
N TYR A 26 19.12 -9.22 24.94
CA TYR A 26 19.09 -7.77 25.14
C TYR A 26 18.02 -7.08 24.29
N THR A 27 17.05 -7.82 23.75
CA THR A 27 16.05 -7.33 22.79
C THR A 27 15.37 -6.04 23.26
N GLU A 28 14.88 -5.99 24.49
CA GLU A 28 14.14 -4.86 25.04
C GLU A 28 15.05 -3.64 25.24
N SER A 29 16.24 -3.84 25.82
CA SER A 29 17.21 -2.75 26.02
C SER A 29 17.75 -2.19 24.70
N LEU A 30 18.00 -3.05 23.71
CA LEU A 30 18.46 -2.62 22.40
C LEU A 30 17.36 -1.89 21.63
N ALA A 31 16.13 -2.41 21.66
CA ALA A 31 15.00 -1.78 21.00
C ALA A 31 14.71 -0.41 21.62
N THR A 32 14.73 -0.28 22.95
CA THR A 32 14.50 1.00 23.62
C THR A 32 15.62 2.01 23.39
N GLN A 33 16.88 1.56 23.38
CA GLN A 33 18.02 2.43 23.11
C GLN A 33 18.03 2.94 21.66
N LEU A 34 17.67 2.10 20.69
CA LEU A 34 17.71 2.45 19.27
C LEU A 34 16.45 3.18 18.78
N LEU A 35 15.28 2.84 19.33
CA LEU A 35 13.97 3.27 18.83
C LEU A 35 13.23 4.20 19.80
N GLY A 36 13.76 4.42 21.01
CA GLY A 36 13.15 5.23 22.05
C GLY A 36 12.13 4.47 22.88
N GLN A 37 11.11 5.17 23.41
CA GLN A 37 10.11 4.55 24.27
C GLN A 37 9.00 3.85 23.46
N PRO A 38 8.67 2.58 23.76
CA PRO A 38 7.58 1.88 23.09
C PRO A 38 6.22 2.48 23.49
N ASN A 39 5.26 2.35 22.59
CA ASN A 39 3.85 2.60 22.88
C ASN A 39 3.30 1.48 23.76
N GLN A 40 3.28 1.71 25.08
CA GLN A 40 2.87 0.71 26.06
C GLN A 40 1.43 0.23 25.85
N SER A 41 0.51 1.12 25.42
CA SER A 41 -0.89 0.74 25.16
C SER A 41 -1.08 -0.21 23.98
N LYS A 42 -0.06 -0.35 23.12
CA LYS A 42 -0.06 -1.21 21.92
C LYS A 42 1.00 -2.30 21.98
N SER A 43 1.76 -2.36 23.07
CA SER A 43 2.71 -3.43 23.34
C SER A 43 2.01 -4.51 24.15
N ASP A 44 2.48 -5.75 24.03
CA ASP A 44 1.95 -6.89 24.76
C ASP A 44 3.11 -7.81 25.17
N ARG A 45 2.79 -8.99 25.70
CA ARG A 45 3.79 -9.97 26.15
C ARG A 45 4.73 -10.41 25.02
N ASP A 46 4.24 -10.45 23.79
CA ASP A 46 4.92 -11.02 22.64
C ASP A 46 5.57 -9.92 21.77
N TYR A 47 5.17 -8.65 21.90
CA TYR A 47 5.68 -7.55 21.07
C TYR A 47 5.87 -6.22 21.81
N LEU A 48 6.99 -5.53 21.54
CA LEU A 48 7.11 -4.07 21.73
C LEU A 48 6.66 -3.35 20.47
N THR A 49 5.73 -2.41 20.61
CA THR A 49 5.26 -1.57 19.50
C THR A 49 5.85 -0.17 19.62
N PHE A 50 6.49 0.32 18.56
CA PHE A 50 6.98 1.68 18.42
C PHE A 50 6.14 2.42 17.37
N GLY A 51 5.87 3.71 17.59
CA GLY A 51 5.00 4.49 16.71
C GLY A 51 3.50 4.21 16.89
N ILE A 52 2.68 4.74 15.98
CA ILE A 52 1.21 4.72 16.05
C ILE A 52 0.63 4.45 14.66
N GLY A 53 -0.46 3.67 14.59
CA GLY A 53 -1.24 3.49 13.35
C GLY A 53 -0.44 2.82 12.23
N LYS A 54 -0.55 3.36 11.01
CA LYS A 54 0.10 2.83 9.80
C LYS A 54 1.63 2.96 9.79
N SER A 55 2.25 3.56 10.81
CA SER A 55 3.72 3.64 10.94
C SER A 55 4.24 2.83 12.13
N ALA A 56 3.42 1.91 12.65
CA ALA A 56 3.82 1.07 13.78
C ALA A 56 4.94 0.10 13.36
N PHE A 57 5.93 0.00 14.22
CA PHE A 57 7.06 -0.92 14.09
C PHE A 57 7.02 -1.86 15.29
N LYS A 58 7.00 -3.18 15.06
CA LYS A 58 6.92 -4.14 16.17
C LYS A 58 8.20 -4.95 16.28
N VAL A 59 8.70 -5.11 17.50
CA VAL A 59 9.81 -6.01 17.84
C VAL A 59 9.26 -7.20 18.60
N THR A 60 9.56 -8.42 18.15
CA THR A 60 9.12 -9.67 18.77
C THR A 60 9.93 -9.97 20.03
N LEU A 61 9.24 -10.32 21.12
CA LEU A 61 9.81 -10.62 22.42
C LEU A 61 9.85 -12.12 22.74
N THR A 62 9.12 -12.97 22.03
CA THR A 62 9.00 -14.39 22.38
C THR A 62 9.29 -15.31 21.20
N GLY A 63 9.63 -16.56 21.51
CA GLY A 63 9.87 -17.61 20.52
C GLY A 63 11.15 -17.45 19.69
N GLU A 64 11.22 -18.22 18.60
CA GLU A 64 12.36 -18.29 17.68
C GLU A 64 12.70 -16.93 17.03
N TYR A 65 11.68 -16.08 16.86
CA TYR A 65 11.82 -14.76 16.26
C TYR A 65 12.09 -13.64 17.27
N ARG A 66 12.45 -13.94 18.52
CA ARG A 66 12.81 -12.91 19.49
C ARG A 66 13.94 -12.02 18.95
N GLY A 67 13.75 -10.71 19.01
CA GLY A 67 14.67 -9.70 18.46
C GLY A 67 14.46 -9.36 16.98
N TYR A 68 13.59 -10.10 16.28
CA TYR A 68 13.17 -9.72 14.92
C TYR A 68 12.14 -8.59 15.00
N PHE A 69 12.08 -7.80 13.93
CA PHE A 69 11.12 -6.73 13.81
C PHE A 69 10.31 -6.82 12.52
N LYS A 70 9.12 -6.24 12.56
CA LYS A 70 8.27 -6.04 11.39
C LYS A 70 7.89 -4.58 11.29
N ASP A 71 8.24 -3.98 10.16
CA ASP A 71 7.81 -2.65 9.78
C ASP A 71 6.44 -2.74 9.12
N TYR A 72 5.43 -2.13 9.73
CA TYR A 72 4.08 -2.03 9.18
C TYR A 72 3.83 -0.71 8.45
N THR A 73 4.88 0.09 8.22
CA THR A 73 4.79 1.26 7.36
C THR A 73 4.26 0.87 6.00
N THR A 74 3.14 1.49 5.60
CA THR A 74 2.67 1.39 4.22
C THR A 74 3.80 1.94 3.34
N PRO A 75 4.38 1.14 2.42
CA PRO A 75 5.46 1.61 1.57
C PRO A 75 5.09 2.94 0.93
N ARG A 76 6.01 3.92 0.89
CA ARG A 76 5.73 5.28 0.40
C ARG A 76 5.05 5.32 -0.96
N HIS A 77 5.34 4.35 -1.84
CA HIS A 77 4.68 4.23 -3.13
C HIS A 77 3.19 3.85 -3.02
N ILE A 78 2.82 2.94 -2.10
CA ILE A 78 1.42 2.56 -1.87
C ILE A 78 0.63 3.76 -1.31
N ALA A 79 1.22 4.52 -0.38
CA ALA A 79 0.59 5.73 0.16
C ALA A 79 0.32 6.78 -0.94
N LYS A 80 1.26 6.96 -1.88
CA LYS A 80 1.06 7.85 -3.04
C LYS A 80 -0.08 7.38 -3.94
N PHE A 81 -0.22 6.08 -4.17
CA PHE A 81 -1.34 5.54 -4.97
C PHE A 81 -2.68 5.69 -4.26
N GLU A 82 -2.76 5.42 -2.95
CA GLU A 82 -3.98 5.67 -2.15
C GLU A 82 -4.38 7.15 -2.18
N GLN A 83 -3.41 8.06 -2.02
CA GLN A 83 -3.68 9.50 -2.05
C GLN A 83 -4.19 9.94 -3.42
N ARG A 84 -3.58 9.46 -4.50
CA ARG A 84 -4.01 9.77 -5.87
C ARG A 84 -5.39 9.21 -6.19
N ALA A 85 -5.70 8.00 -5.70
CA ALA A 85 -7.02 7.40 -5.81
C ALA A 85 -8.09 8.27 -5.09
N LYS A 86 -7.78 8.75 -3.89
CA LYS A 86 -8.65 9.67 -3.14
C LYS A 86 -8.88 10.99 -3.89
N GLU A 87 -7.81 11.56 -4.42
CA GLU A 87 -7.86 12.80 -5.20
C GLU A 87 -8.77 12.65 -6.43
N TYR A 88 -8.62 11.56 -7.18
CA TYR A 88 -9.49 11.27 -8.31
C TYR A 88 -10.95 11.10 -7.91
N VAL A 89 -11.27 10.37 -6.83
CA VAL A 89 -12.65 10.25 -6.35
C VAL A 89 -13.22 11.62 -5.96
N GLN A 90 -12.45 12.44 -5.24
CA GLN A 90 -12.89 13.76 -4.77
C GLN A 90 -13.13 14.76 -5.91
N THR A 91 -12.37 14.66 -6.99
CA THR A 91 -12.43 15.58 -8.15
C THR A 91 -13.26 15.04 -9.30
N SER A 92 -13.86 13.86 -9.13
CA SER A 92 -14.75 13.27 -10.13
C SER A 92 -16.17 13.80 -10.03
N GLN A 93 -16.91 13.62 -11.12
CA GLN A 93 -18.32 13.97 -11.22
C GLN A 93 -19.20 12.73 -11.41
N PRO A 94 -20.51 12.82 -11.13
CA PRO A 94 -21.47 11.76 -11.42
C PRO A 94 -21.50 11.36 -12.90
N LEU A 95 -22.15 10.23 -13.20
CA LEU A 95 -22.21 9.69 -14.56
C LEU A 95 -23.04 10.54 -15.52
N GLU A 96 -24.05 11.25 -15.04
CA GLU A 96 -25.01 11.98 -15.86
C GLU A 96 -24.33 13.01 -16.78
N GLY A 97 -24.63 12.93 -18.08
CA GLY A 97 -24.08 13.82 -19.11
C GLY A 97 -22.63 13.54 -19.49
N THR A 98 -22.04 12.41 -19.08
CA THR A 98 -20.60 12.14 -19.27
C THR A 98 -20.28 11.07 -20.32
N LEU A 99 -19.00 11.00 -20.70
CA LEU A 99 -18.47 9.93 -21.55
C LEU A 99 -18.64 8.55 -20.90
N ALA A 100 -18.59 8.47 -19.56
CA ALA A 100 -18.81 7.21 -18.84
C ALA A 100 -20.26 6.73 -18.94
N GLU A 101 -21.24 7.63 -18.84
CA GLU A 101 -22.64 7.28 -19.09
C GLU A 101 -22.84 6.79 -20.52
N THR A 102 -22.24 7.48 -21.50
CA THR A 102 -22.30 7.08 -22.92
C THR A 102 -21.73 5.67 -23.11
N TYR A 103 -20.58 5.38 -22.49
CA TYR A 103 -19.95 4.07 -22.52
C TYR A 103 -20.86 2.98 -21.93
N LEU A 104 -21.44 3.20 -20.75
CA LEU A 104 -22.32 2.24 -20.09
C LEU A 104 -23.62 2.01 -20.88
N LYS A 105 -24.18 3.05 -21.50
CA LYS A 105 -25.34 2.94 -22.39
C LYS A 105 -25.06 2.08 -23.62
N LYS A 106 -23.88 2.24 -24.24
CA LYS A 106 -23.43 1.36 -25.35
C LYS A 106 -23.29 -0.11 -24.94
N LEU A 107 -22.97 -0.38 -23.67
CA LEU A 107 -22.94 -1.73 -23.11
C LEU A 107 -24.34 -2.30 -22.76
N GLY A 108 -25.41 -1.53 -22.97
CA GLY A 108 -26.79 -1.96 -22.71
C GLY A 108 -27.37 -1.52 -21.37
N ILE A 109 -26.64 -0.72 -20.57
CA ILE A 109 -27.14 -0.20 -19.30
C ILE A 109 -27.95 1.06 -19.57
N LYS A 110 -29.28 0.97 -19.46
CA LYS A 110 -30.19 2.06 -19.87
C LYS A 110 -30.08 3.32 -18.99
N ASN A 111 -30.08 3.13 -17.67
CA ASN A 111 -30.03 4.21 -16.68
C ASN A 111 -28.88 3.96 -15.69
N PRO A 112 -27.61 4.17 -16.10
CA PRO A 112 -26.48 3.92 -15.23
C PRO A 112 -26.46 4.94 -14.09
N GLN A 113 -26.64 4.46 -12.86
CA GLN A 113 -26.61 5.25 -11.63
C GLN A 113 -25.80 4.49 -10.58
N SER A 114 -24.80 5.15 -10.00
CA SER A 114 -23.99 4.58 -8.92
C SER A 114 -23.23 5.68 -8.20
N GLU A 115 -23.23 5.63 -6.87
CA GLU A 115 -22.38 6.49 -6.03
C GLU A 115 -20.91 6.06 -6.05
N HIS A 116 -20.62 4.87 -6.58
CA HIS A 116 -19.28 4.29 -6.60
C HIS A 116 -18.63 4.32 -7.97
N VAL A 117 -19.39 4.60 -9.03
CA VAL A 117 -18.87 4.73 -10.39
C VAL A 117 -18.99 6.19 -10.79
N LEU A 118 -17.85 6.82 -11.04
CA LEU A 118 -17.74 8.24 -11.31
C LEU A 118 -17.02 8.46 -12.64
N PHE A 119 -17.11 9.68 -13.16
CA PHE A 119 -16.35 10.11 -14.32
C PHE A 119 -15.28 11.13 -13.91
N HIS A 120 -14.07 10.95 -14.41
CA HIS A 120 -12.95 11.87 -14.21
C HIS A 120 -12.40 12.32 -15.56
N GLN A 121 -12.27 13.63 -15.77
CA GLN A 121 -11.87 14.21 -17.06
C GLN A 121 -10.39 13.94 -17.41
N THR A 122 -9.51 13.87 -16.41
CA THR A 122 -8.05 13.77 -16.63
C THR A 122 -7.36 12.76 -15.69
N VAL A 123 -7.37 11.48 -16.07
CA VAL A 123 -6.65 10.41 -15.36
C VAL A 123 -5.34 10.09 -16.09
N TYR A 124 -4.24 10.02 -15.35
CA TYR A 124 -2.92 9.73 -15.92
C TYR A 124 -2.77 8.25 -16.24
N SER A 125 -2.48 7.94 -17.50
CA SER A 125 -2.09 6.61 -17.95
C SER A 125 -0.58 6.49 -17.98
N SER A 126 -0.03 5.50 -17.27
CA SER A 126 1.41 5.20 -17.35
C SER A 126 1.80 4.52 -18.67
N GLU A 127 0.83 4.01 -19.42
CA GLU A 127 1.06 3.22 -20.65
C GLU A 127 1.55 4.12 -21.78
N ASP A 128 0.88 5.26 -21.97
CA ASP A 128 1.24 6.26 -22.97
C ASP A 128 1.73 7.58 -22.35
N LYS A 129 1.81 7.64 -21.02
CA LYS A 129 2.27 8.80 -20.23
C LYS A 129 1.42 10.05 -20.48
N ARG A 130 0.14 9.89 -20.83
CA ARG A 130 -0.81 10.99 -21.11
C ARG A 130 -1.99 10.95 -20.15
N PHE A 131 -2.75 12.04 -20.14
CA PHE A 131 -4.00 12.15 -19.39
C PHE A 131 -5.18 11.87 -20.33
N HIS A 132 -6.14 11.09 -19.84
CA HIS A 132 -7.34 10.71 -20.59
C HIS A 132 -8.59 10.84 -19.74
N PRO A 133 -9.75 11.08 -20.35
CA PRO A 133 -11.02 10.91 -19.65
C PRO A 133 -11.19 9.44 -19.27
N ALA A 134 -11.77 9.18 -18.11
CA ALA A 134 -11.94 7.82 -17.61
C ALA A 134 -13.20 7.67 -16.76
N MET A 135 -13.79 6.48 -16.82
CA MET A 135 -14.69 5.98 -15.80
C MET A 135 -13.84 5.42 -14.66
N ILE A 136 -14.15 5.82 -13.43
CA ILE A 136 -13.48 5.31 -12.23
C ILE A 136 -14.48 4.60 -11.32
N THR A 137 -14.07 3.46 -10.75
CA THR A 137 -14.85 2.77 -9.72
C THR A 137 -14.12 2.91 -8.38
N ASN A 138 -14.78 3.47 -7.36
CA ASN A 138 -14.23 3.64 -6.03
C ASN A 138 -14.24 2.31 -5.25
N ILE A 139 -13.07 1.89 -4.77
CA ILE A 139 -12.89 0.73 -3.89
C ILE A 139 -12.56 1.24 -2.49
N HIS A 140 -13.49 1.01 -1.55
CA HIS A 140 -13.40 1.51 -0.18
C HIS A 140 -13.40 0.37 0.85
N ASN A 141 -12.96 0.68 2.08
CA ASN A 141 -13.10 -0.23 3.22
C ASN A 141 -14.51 -0.15 3.83
N LYS A 142 -14.80 -0.98 4.85
CA LYS A 142 -16.09 -0.98 5.56
C LYS A 142 -16.45 0.37 6.21
N GLN A 143 -15.47 1.26 6.41
CA GLN A 143 -15.64 2.60 6.97
C GLN A 143 -15.90 3.67 5.88
N GLY A 144 -16.00 3.28 4.61
CA GLY A 144 -16.20 4.21 3.49
C GLY A 144 -14.93 4.92 3.02
N GLU A 145 -13.76 4.61 3.59
CA GLU A 145 -12.51 5.22 3.16
C GLU A 145 -12.03 4.60 1.85
N THR A 146 -11.85 5.44 0.82
CA THR A 146 -11.21 5.07 -0.45
C THR A 146 -9.83 4.46 -0.21
N LYS A 147 -9.65 3.22 -0.67
CA LYS A 147 -8.38 2.48 -0.66
C LYS A 147 -7.80 2.30 -2.05
N ALA A 148 -8.66 2.25 -3.06
CA ALA A 148 -8.22 2.19 -4.43
C ALA A 148 -9.28 2.73 -5.39
N ILE A 149 -8.87 2.92 -6.64
CA ILE A 149 -9.80 3.03 -7.76
C ILE A 149 -9.47 1.99 -8.81
N GLU A 150 -10.50 1.59 -9.53
CA GLU A 150 -10.41 0.91 -10.83
C GLU A 150 -10.59 1.96 -11.93
N VAL A 151 -9.75 1.96 -12.96
CA VAL A 151 -9.79 2.97 -14.03
C VAL A 151 -10.08 2.29 -15.37
N THR A 152 -11.13 2.75 -16.04
CA THR A 152 -11.44 2.44 -17.44
C THR A 152 -11.28 3.71 -18.26
N TYR A 153 -10.20 3.81 -19.04
CA TYR A 153 -9.97 4.97 -19.89
C TYR A 153 -10.90 4.97 -21.09
N LEU A 154 -11.37 6.17 -21.43
CA LEU A 154 -12.33 6.42 -22.48
C LEU A 154 -11.71 7.31 -23.57
N ASP A 155 -12.17 7.16 -24.81
CA ASP A 155 -11.93 8.15 -25.85
C ASP A 155 -12.97 9.29 -25.77
N TYR A 156 -12.80 10.31 -26.62
CA TYR A 156 -13.74 11.45 -26.70
C TYR A 156 -15.12 11.08 -27.27
N GLN A 157 -15.31 9.84 -27.73
CA GLN A 157 -16.59 9.30 -28.20
C GLN A 157 -17.28 8.41 -27.15
N GLY A 158 -16.67 8.22 -25.97
CA GLY A 158 -17.18 7.33 -24.93
C GLY A 158 -17.06 5.86 -25.30
N ASN A 159 -16.02 5.47 -26.03
CA ASN A 159 -15.60 4.07 -26.17
C ASN A 159 -14.39 3.80 -25.27
N LYS A 160 -14.12 2.52 -24.99
CA LYS A 160 -12.90 2.11 -24.30
C LYS A 160 -11.68 2.51 -25.14
N GLY A 161 -10.71 3.18 -24.52
CA GLY A 161 -9.46 3.57 -25.20
C GLY A 161 -8.73 2.36 -25.80
N SER A 162 -8.33 2.47 -27.07
CA SER A 162 -7.75 1.39 -27.88
C SER A 162 -6.32 0.97 -27.50
N THR A 163 -5.69 1.67 -26.56
CA THR A 163 -4.30 1.42 -26.12
C THR A 163 -4.17 0.42 -24.96
N LEU A 164 -5.25 -0.24 -24.52
CA LEU A 164 -5.27 -0.89 -23.20
C LEU A 164 -5.89 -2.29 -23.20
N ASP A 165 -5.10 -3.26 -23.64
CA ASP A 165 -5.32 -4.69 -23.42
C ASP A 165 -4.84 -5.13 -22.02
N THR A 166 -5.01 -4.27 -21.01
CA THR A 166 -4.58 -4.58 -19.65
C THR A 166 -5.76 -4.50 -18.70
N ASN A 167 -5.94 -5.59 -17.95
CA ASN A 167 -6.86 -5.72 -16.84
C ASN A 167 -6.97 -4.44 -16.00
N PRO A 168 -8.17 -4.13 -15.48
CA PRO A 168 -8.39 -2.99 -14.61
C PRO A 168 -7.31 -2.89 -13.52
N ARG A 169 -6.55 -1.79 -13.56
CA ARG A 169 -5.55 -1.52 -12.54
C ARG A 169 -6.25 -1.08 -11.28
N THR A 170 -6.05 -1.84 -10.20
CA THR A 170 -6.41 -1.39 -8.86
C THR A 170 -5.29 -0.50 -8.34
N LEU A 171 -5.53 0.80 -8.21
CA LEU A 171 -4.58 1.71 -7.58
C LEU A 171 -4.71 1.64 -6.06
N GLY A 172 -4.14 0.61 -5.44
CA GLY A 172 -4.14 0.40 -3.99
C GLY A 172 -4.15 -1.08 -3.62
N THR A 173 -4.23 -1.41 -2.33
CA THR A 173 -4.26 -2.81 -1.88
C THR A 173 -5.70 -3.35 -1.87
N LYS A 174 -5.98 -4.40 -2.67
CA LYS A 174 -7.15 -5.27 -2.43
C LYS A 174 -6.84 -6.12 -1.19
N SER A 175 -7.57 -5.94 -0.10
CA SER A 175 -7.57 -6.93 0.97
C SER A 175 -8.11 -8.23 0.39
N LYS A 176 -7.31 -9.31 0.42
CA LYS A 176 -7.85 -10.66 0.21
C LYS A 176 -8.83 -10.91 1.36
N LYS A 177 -10.07 -11.27 1.03
CA LYS A 177 -10.99 -11.90 1.98
C LYS A 177 -10.37 -13.21 2.46
#